data_AF-A0A1V4I2X1-F1
#
_entry.id   AF-A0A1V4I2X1-F1
#
_cell.length_a   1.000
_cell.length_b   1.000
_cell.length_c   1.000
_cell.angle_alpha   90.00
_cell.angle_beta   90.00
_cell.angle_gamma   90.00
#
_symmetry.space_group_name_H-M   'P 1'
#
loop_
_entity.id
_entity.type
_entity.pdbx_description
1 polymer ?
#
loop_
_entity_poly.entity_id
_entity_poly.type
_entity_poly.pdbx_seq_one_letter_code
_entity_poly.pdbx_strand_id
1 'polypeptide(L)' 'MPVDKEKTVRTSVIVPADLYQRVQQLAVSNDVSAAWIVRHALNEFLAEHGRKKAIPLRLGDTGSRSSGRGRKRAETAR' A
#
# COMPACT_ATOMS: atom_id res chain seq x y z
N MET A 1 -5.18 18.08 -16.16
CA MET A 1 -6.21 17.14 -16.64
C MET A 1 -7.51 17.42 -15.90
N PRO A 2 -8.56 17.92 -16.56
CA PRO A 2 -9.87 18.03 -15.94
C PRO A 2 -10.38 16.61 -15.62
N VAL A 3 -10.77 16.38 -14.37
CA VAL A 3 -11.45 15.14 -13.96
C VAL A 3 -12.94 15.39 -13.99
N ASP A 4 -13.68 14.51 -14.67
CA ASP A 4 -15.13 14.51 -14.63
C ASP A 4 -15.55 14.15 -13.20
N LYS A 5 -16.04 15.14 -12.46
CA LYS A 5 -16.36 15.00 -11.03
C LYS A 5 -17.51 14.03 -10.80
N GLU A 6 -18.39 13.83 -11.78
CA GLU A 6 -19.53 12.91 -11.67
C GLU A 6 -19.08 11.45 -11.86
N LYS A 7 -17.95 11.24 -12.55
CA LYS A 7 -17.39 9.91 -12.85
C LYS A 7 -16.15 9.57 -12.02
N THR A 8 -15.74 10.45 -11.11
CA THR A 8 -14.51 10.28 -10.33
C THR A 8 -14.81 10.25 -8.84
N VAL A 9 -14.42 9.16 -8.17
CA VAL A 9 -14.49 9.05 -6.71
C VAL A 9 -13.11 9.29 -6.12
N ARG A 10 -13.02 10.13 -5.07
CA ARG A 10 -11.78 10.29 -4.30
C ARG A 10 -11.62 9.10 -3.37
N THR A 11 -10.50 8.39 -3.51
CA THR A 11 -10.14 7.27 -2.64
C THR A 11 -8.85 7.61 -1.89
N SER A 12 -8.86 7.44 -0.57
CA SER A 12 -7.68 7.56 0.28
C SER A 12 -7.31 6.18 0.81
N VAL A 13 -6.03 5.83 0.73
CA VAL A 13 -5.50 4.54 1.23
C VAL A 13 -4.27 4.79 2.10
N ILE A 14 -4.11 3.97 3.13
CA ILE A 14 -2.91 3.96 3.96
C ILE A 14 -1.99 2.88 3.41
N VAL A 15 -0.74 3.24 3.16
CA VAL A 15 0.29 2.32 2.65
C VAL A 15 1.58 2.51 3.45
N PRO A 16 2.45 1.48 3.50
CA PRO A 16 3.81 1.63 4.00
C PRO A 16 4.56 2.78 3.29
N ALA A 17 5.37 3.52 4.04
CA ALA A 17 6.05 4.72 3.53
C ALA A 17 7.02 4.39 2.38
N ASP A 18 7.69 3.25 2.47
CA ASP A 18 8.59 2.74 1.43
C ASP A 18 7.85 2.41 0.13
N LEU A 19 6.63 1.84 0.22
CA LEU A 19 5.79 1.61 -0.95
C LEU A 19 5.42 2.93 -1.63
N TYR A 20 4.99 3.93 -0.86
CA TYR A 20 4.66 5.25 -1.40
C TYR A 20 5.88 5.90 -2.08
N GLN A 21 7.06 5.82 -1.47
CA GLN A 21 8.29 6.36 -2.05
C GLN A 21 8.64 5.72 -3.39
N ARG A 22 8.50 4.39 -3.52
CA ARG A 22 8.74 3.68 -4.79
C ARG A 22 7.77 4.13 -5.88
N VAL A 23 6.48 4.25 -5.55
CA VAL A 23 5.47 4.76 -6.49
C VAL A 23 5.79 6.20 -6.91
N GLN A 24 6.19 7.04 -5.96
CA GLN A 24 6.54 8.43 -6.24
C GLN A 24 7.77 8.56 -7.15
N GLN A 25 8.81 7.76 -6.91
CA GLN A 25 10.00 7.74 -7.77
C GLN A 25 9.65 7.31 -9.19
N LEU A 26 8.87 6.24 -9.34
CA LEU A 26 8.41 5.78 -10.65
C LEU A 26 7.60 6.86 -11.37
N ALA A 27 6.73 7.56 -10.64
CA ALA A 27 5.92 8.64 -11.19
C ALA A 27 6.80 9.79 -11.73
N VAL A 28 7.79 10.22 -10.93
CA VAL A 28 8.75 11.27 -11.33
C VAL A 28 9.56 10.85 -12.56
N SER A 29 10.07 9.61 -12.59
CA SER A 29 10.85 9.11 -13.73
C SER A 29 10.06 9.01 -15.05
N ASN A 30 8.73 8.95 -14.98
CA ASN A 30 7.85 8.84 -16.14
C ASN A 30 7.04 10.12 -16.43
N ASP A 31 7.33 11.23 -15.73
CA ASP A 31 6.59 12.51 -15.84
C ASP A 31 5.07 12.36 -15.66
N VAL A 32 4.66 11.51 -14.71
CA VAL A 32 3.26 11.28 -14.35
C VAL A 32 3.03 11.48 -12.86
N SER A 33 1.76 11.54 -12.44
CA SER A 33 1.40 11.59 -11.03
C SER A 33 1.36 10.19 -10.41
N ALA A 34 1.63 10.08 -9.10
CA ALA A 34 1.44 8.83 -8.36
C ALA A 34 0.01 8.28 -8.50
N ALA A 35 -1.00 9.16 -8.53
CA ALA A 35 -2.39 8.78 -8.75
C ALA A 35 -2.64 8.20 -10.16
N TRP A 36 -1.85 8.57 -11.16
CA TRP A 36 -1.91 7.95 -12.50
C TRP A 36 -1.39 6.51 -12.44
N ILE A 37 -0.23 6.31 -11.82
CA ILE A 37 0.37 4.97 -11.62
C ILE A 37 -0.63 4.05 -10.90
N VAL A 38 -1.20 4.51 -9.78
CA VAL A 38 -2.17 3.72 -9.00
C VAL A 38 -3.40 3.35 -9.84
N ARG A 39 -3.96 4.29 -10.61
CA ARG A 39 -5.13 4.01 -11.46
C ARG A 39 -4.82 2.97 -12.53
N HIS A 40 -3.65 3.04 -13.16
CA HIS A 40 -3.28 2.08 -14.21
C HIS A 40 -2.96 0.70 -13.62
N ALA A 41 -2.24 0.64 -12.50
CA ALA A 41 -2.01 -0.62 -11.79
C ALA A 41 -3.33 -1.30 -11.37
N LEU A 42 -4.32 -0.53 -10.89
CA LEU A 42 -5.65 -1.06 -10.57
C LEU A 42 -6.38 -1.59 -11.82
N ASN A 43 -6.33 -0.85 -12.94
CA ASN A 43 -6.95 -1.29 -14.19
C ASN A 43 -6.32 -2.60 -14.71
N GLU A 44 -4.99 -2.70 -14.70
CA GLU A 44 -4.28 -3.92 -15.12
C GLU A 44 -4.61 -5.10 -14.20
N PHE A 45 -4.56 -4.90 -12.89
CA PHE A 45 -4.93 -5.92 -11.91
C PHE A 45 -6.35 -6.44 -12.11
N LEU A 46 -7.32 -5.53 -12.33
CA LEU A 46 -8.71 -5.90 -12.56
C LEU A 46 -8.94 -6.53 -13.94
N ALA A 47 -8.21 -6.11 -14.97
CA ALA A 47 -8.27 -6.76 -16.28
C ALA A 47 -7.76 -8.22 -16.20
N GLU A 48 -6.70 -8.44 -15.43
CA GLU A 48 -6.08 -9.77 -15.29
C GLU A 48 -6.86 -10.70 -14.34
N HIS A 49 -7.51 -10.15 -13.31
CA HIS A 49 -8.08 -10.95 -12.22
C HIS A 49 -9.57 -10.72 -11.94
N GLY A 50 -10.21 -9.72 -12.54
CA GLY A 50 -11.60 -9.36 -12.25
C GLY A 50 -12.64 -10.44 -12.57
N ARG A 51 -12.28 -11.42 -13.41
CA ARG A 51 -13.14 -12.58 -13.73
C ARG A 51 -12.95 -13.76 -12.77
N LYS A 52 -11.96 -13.72 -11.88
CA LYS A 52 -11.68 -14.79 -10.91
C LYS A 52 -12.56 -14.60 -9.68
N LYS A 53 -13.21 -15.68 -9.21
CA LYS A 53 -14.00 -15.66 -7.95
C LYS A 53 -13.14 -15.47 -6.70
N ALA A 54 -11.86 -15.83 -6.77
CA ALA A 54 -10.90 -15.64 -5.70
C ALA A 54 -9.88 -14.57 -6.09
N ILE A 55 -9.65 -13.61 -5.21
CA ILE A 55 -8.63 -12.58 -5.37
C ILE A 55 -7.26 -13.24 -5.19
N PRO A 56 -6.36 -13.24 -6.19
CA PRO A 56 -5.05 -13.89 -6.10
C PRO A 56 -4.04 -13.06 -5.30
N LEU A 57 -4.50 -12.26 -4.34
CA LEU A 57 -3.65 -11.57 -3.39
C LEU A 57 -3.44 -12.51 -2.21
N ARG A 58 -2.19 -12.87 -1.95
CA ARG A 58 -1.86 -13.42 -0.64
C ARG A 58 -2.10 -12.28 0.34
N LEU A 59 -3.20 -12.34 1.10
CA LEU A 59 -3.26 -11.58 2.36
C LEU A 59 -2.01 -12.02 3.10
N GLY A 60 -1.01 -11.15 3.14
CA GLY A 60 0.23 -11.45 3.83
C GLY A 60 -0.16 -11.90 5.23
N ASP A 61 0.31 -13.09 5.61
CA ASP A 61 0.46 -13.47 7.00
C ASP A 61 1.10 -12.26 7.69
N THR A 62 0.27 -11.50 8.41
CA THR A 62 0.72 -10.40 9.24
C THR A 62 1.53 -11.05 10.35
N GLY A 63 2.81 -11.29 10.04
CA GLY A 63 3.74 -11.94 10.92
C GLY A 63 3.70 -11.26 12.27
N SER A 64 3.09 -11.96 13.21
CA SER A 64 3.40 -11.88 14.63
C SER A 64 4.92 -11.70 14.80
N ARG A 65 5.32 -10.54 15.33
CA ARG A 65 6.50 -10.33 16.19
C ARG A 65 6.55 -8.88 16.69
N SER A 66 5.57 -8.53 17.51
CA SER A 66 5.77 -7.58 18.61
C SER A 66 5.73 -8.33 19.96
N SER A 67 6.37 -9.50 20.04
CA SER A 67 6.76 -10.10 21.32
C SER A 67 8.02 -9.41 21.85
N GLY A 68 7.87 -8.13 22.23
CA GLY A 68 8.83 -7.37 23.01
C GLY A 68 8.51 -7.41 24.50
N ARG A 69 8.19 -8.59 25.06
CA ARG A 69 8.03 -8.79 26.51
C ARG A 69 9.37 -9.19 27.11
N GLY A 70 10.31 -8.25 27.13
CA GLY A 70 11.60 -8.37 27.80
C GLY A 70 11.55 -7.77 29.19
N ARG A 71 11.15 -8.56 30.19
CA ARG A 71 11.43 -8.27 31.61
C ARG A 71 12.94 -8.08 31.79
N LYS A 72 13.38 -6.89 32.22
CA LYS A 72 14.56 -6.78 33.08
C LYS A 72 14.15 -6.05 34.36
N ARG A 73 13.82 -6.84 35.37
CA ARG A 73 14.13 -6.50 36.75
C ARG A 73 15.65 -6.33 36.81
N ALA A 74 16.12 -5.17 37.22
CA ALA A 74 17.43 -4.99 37.81
C ALA A 74 17.19 -4.35 39.17
N GLU A 75 17.11 -5.24 40.15
CA GLU A 75 17.38 -4.94 41.55
C GLU A 75 18.83 -4.44 41.64
N THR A 76 19.05 -3.26 42.18
CA THR A 76 20.36 -2.86 42.66
C THR A 76 20.15 -2.00 43.90
N ALA A 77 20.62 -2.55 45.00
CA ALA A 77 20.64 -1.99 46.34
C ALA A 77 21.26 -0.59 46.39
N ARG A 78 20.74 0.23 47.29
CA ARG A 78 21.49 1.10 48.21
C ARG A 78 20.58 1.54 49.34
#